data_AF-A0A9W5TD19-F1
#
_entry.id   AF-A0A9W5TD19-F1
#
_cell.length_a   1.000
_cell.length_b   1.000
_cell.length_c   1.000
_cell.angle_alpha   90.00
_cell.angle_beta   90.00
_cell.angle_gamma   90.00
#
_symmetry.space_group_name_H-M   'P 1'
#
loop_
_entity.id
_entity.type
_entity.pdbx_description
1 polymer ?
#
loop_
_entity_poly.entity_id
_entity_poly.type
_entity_poly.pdbx_seq_one_letter_code
_entity_poly.pdbx_strand_id
1 'polypeptide(L)'
;MLIFSEILLFFGFIWSFLHVRWGDINVELPLNLAPYLNITSSLNVASSVISVLIYNMSVENFSDSERWLTAVFFIGLIFLSYQGDEYTFLQCGMNHDWFSLAFLVITGLHSLHVCVGVLFICSSISYYENDGSNKAEDFNIGIYWHFVELIWVALTLLLFLA
;
A
#
# COMPACT_ATOMS: atom_id res chain seq x y z
N MET A 1 -11.83 12.15 -8.82
CA MET A 1 -10.83 13.20 -9.08
C MET A 1 -9.58 13.03 -8.23
N LEU A 2 -9.71 12.75 -6.91
CA LEU A 2 -8.55 12.53 -6.02
C LEU A 2 -7.64 11.36 -6.44
N ILE A 3 -8.17 10.15 -6.67
CA ILE A 3 -7.34 9.00 -7.10
C ILE A 3 -6.56 9.30 -8.39
N PHE A 4 -7.16 10.07 -9.30
CA PHE A 4 -6.50 10.44 -10.55
C PHE A 4 -5.29 11.36 -10.31
N SER A 5 -5.35 12.30 -9.36
CA SER A 5 -4.17 13.10 -9.00
C SER A 5 -3.08 12.25 -8.35
N GLU A 6 -3.45 11.28 -7.51
CA GLU A 6 -2.47 10.37 -6.90
C GLU A 6 -1.78 9.46 -7.93
N ILE A 7 -2.52 8.97 -8.94
CA ILE A 7 -1.93 8.22 -10.06
C ILE A 7 -0.87 9.07 -10.78
N LEU A 8 -1.17 10.34 -11.06
CA LEU A 8 -0.21 11.25 -11.72
C LEU A 8 1.00 11.55 -10.83
N LEU A 9 0.81 11.67 -9.52
CA LEU A 9 1.87 11.84 -8.54
C LEU A 9 2.84 10.64 -8.56
N PHE A 10 2.34 9.41 -8.40
CA PHE A 10 3.16 8.20 -8.46
C PHE A 10 3.83 8.04 -9.83
N PHE A 11 3.11 8.33 -10.92
CA PHE A 11 3.66 8.30 -12.26
C PHE A 11 4.89 9.22 -12.40
N GLY A 12 4.84 10.43 -11.85
CA GLY A 12 5.98 11.37 -11.89
C GLY A 12 7.23 10.83 -11.18
N PHE A 13 7.07 10.25 -9.99
CA PHE A 13 8.20 9.67 -9.26
C PHE A 13 8.74 8.39 -9.92
N ILE A 14 7.86 7.51 -10.39
CA ILE A 14 8.23 6.32 -11.15
C ILE A 14 8.98 6.70 -12.43
N TRP A 15 8.52 7.73 -13.15
CA TRP A 15 9.19 8.23 -14.34
C TRP A 15 10.60 8.76 -14.02
N SER A 16 10.74 9.51 -12.93
CA SER A 16 12.05 9.98 -12.47
C SER A 16 13.02 8.82 -12.20
N PHE A 17 12.55 7.76 -11.53
CA PHE A 17 13.35 6.56 -11.28
C PHE A 17 13.77 5.87 -12.59
N LEU A 18 12.82 5.65 -13.50
CA LEU A 18 13.09 5.03 -14.80
C LEU A 18 14.07 5.83 -15.63
N HIS A 19 13.99 7.17 -15.61
CA HIS A 19 14.90 8.03 -16.36
C HIS A 19 16.35 7.88 -15.91
N VAL A 20 16.59 7.84 -14.59
CA VAL A 20 17.94 7.62 -14.03
C VAL A 20 18.43 6.21 -14.31
N ARG A 21 17.58 5.20 -14.12
CA ARG A 21 17.92 3.79 -14.37
C ARG A 21 18.23 3.48 -15.84
N TRP A 22 17.59 4.19 -16.76
CA TRP A 22 17.90 4.07 -18.20
C TRP A 22 19.34 4.52 -18.51
N GLY A 23 19.88 5.47 -17.73
CA GLY A 23 21.23 6.00 -17.90
C GLY A 23 22.32 5.18 -17.20
N ASP A 24 21.97 4.39 -16.18
CA ASP A 24 22.93 3.64 -15.35
C ASP A 24 22.47 2.19 -15.13
N ILE A 25 22.95 1.30 -15.99
CA ILE A 25 22.52 -0.11 -16.09
C ILE A 25 23.14 -1.00 -14.99
N ASN A 26 24.19 -0.53 -14.31
CA ASN A 26 25.02 -1.37 -13.43
C ASN A 26 24.64 -1.28 -11.94
N VAL A 27 23.48 -0.72 -11.60
CA VAL A 27 23.04 -0.69 -10.20
C VAL A 27 22.56 -2.06 -9.77
N GLU A 28 23.37 -2.70 -8.92
CA GLU A 28 22.97 -3.90 -8.20
C GLU A 28 21.86 -3.55 -7.22
N LEU A 29 20.66 -4.07 -7.48
CA LEU A 29 19.55 -3.97 -6.55
C LEU A 29 19.90 -4.80 -5.31
N PRO A 30 19.85 -4.23 -4.09
CA PRO A 30 19.96 -5.01 -2.86
C PRO A 30 18.69 -5.85 -2.71
N LEU A 31 18.66 -7.00 -3.39
CA LEU A 31 17.48 -7.84 -3.51
C LEU A 31 17.32 -8.68 -2.24
N ASN A 32 16.62 -8.16 -1.24
CA ASN A 32 16.16 -8.98 -0.13
C ASN A 32 14.76 -9.54 -0.43
N LEU A 33 14.72 -10.75 -1.00
CA LEU A 33 13.47 -11.34 -1.48
C LEU A 33 12.50 -11.72 -0.35
N ALA A 34 13.01 -12.01 0.85
CA ALA A 34 12.17 -12.49 1.96
C ALA A 34 11.24 -11.41 2.55
N PRO A 35 11.74 -10.22 2.97
CA PRO A 35 10.89 -9.09 3.36
C PRO A 35 9.92 -8.70 2.24
N TYR A 36 10.41 -8.63 1.01
CA TYR A 36 9.61 -8.32 -0.17
C TYR A 36 8.37 -9.23 -0.33
N LEU A 37 8.54 -10.55 -0.20
CA LEU A 37 7.43 -11.51 -0.29
C LEU A 37 6.43 -11.33 0.85
N ASN A 38 6.90 -11.01 2.06
CA ASN A 38 6.05 -10.77 3.22
C ASN A 38 5.23 -9.47 3.05
N ILE A 39 5.86 -8.41 2.56
CA ILE A 39 5.21 -7.13 2.27
C ILE A 39 4.13 -7.33 1.19
N THR A 40 4.49 -7.93 0.05
CA THR A 40 3.55 -8.15 -1.06
C THR A 40 2.39 -9.07 -0.68
N SER A 41 2.68 -10.15 0.04
CA SER A 41 1.63 -11.07 0.49
C SER A 41 0.67 -10.40 1.47
N SER A 42 1.15 -9.54 2.38
CA SER A 42 0.29 -8.83 3.32
C SER A 42 -0.73 -7.92 2.59
N LEU A 43 -0.32 -7.15 1.59
CA LEU A 43 -1.24 -6.32 0.80
C LEU A 43 -2.25 -7.15 0.00
N ASN A 44 -1.81 -8.21 -0.66
CA ASN A 44 -2.70 -9.07 -1.44
C ASN A 44 -3.77 -9.72 -0.56
N VAL A 45 -3.41 -10.12 0.67
CA VAL A 45 -4.35 -10.65 1.65
C VAL A 45 -5.33 -9.55 2.09
N ALA A 46 -4.84 -8.34 2.41
CA ALA A 46 -5.71 -7.21 2.77
C ALA A 46 -6.74 -6.89 1.67
N SER A 47 -6.31 -6.84 0.42
CA SER A 47 -7.19 -6.59 -0.74
C SER A 47 -8.19 -7.70 -1.00
N SER A 48 -7.80 -8.96 -0.77
CA SER A 48 -8.73 -10.09 -0.83
C SER A 48 -9.82 -9.97 0.24
N VAL A 49 -9.46 -9.57 1.46
CA VAL A 49 -10.42 -9.33 2.54
C VAL A 49 -11.35 -8.15 2.23
N ILE A 50 -10.83 -7.06 1.68
CA ILE A 50 -11.64 -5.91 1.24
C ILE A 50 -12.61 -6.30 0.11
N SER A 51 -12.18 -7.14 -0.82
CA SER A 51 -13.07 -7.63 -1.89
C SER A 51 -14.27 -8.39 -1.31
N VAL A 52 -14.04 -9.20 -0.27
CA VAL A 52 -15.12 -9.90 0.46
C VAL A 52 -16.03 -8.90 1.17
N LEU A 53 -15.48 -7.86 1.81
CA LEU A 53 -16.25 -6.79 2.44
C LEU A 53 -17.17 -6.09 1.42
N ILE A 54 -16.63 -5.66 0.27
CA ILE A 54 -17.40 -5.01 -0.80
C ILE A 54 -18.49 -5.94 -1.33
N TYR A 55 -18.17 -7.23 -1.53
CA TYR A 55 -19.16 -8.22 -1.95
C TYR A 55 -20.30 -8.34 -0.94
N ASN A 56 -20.00 -8.49 0.34
CA ASN A 56 -20.99 -8.58 1.42
C ASN A 56 -21.89 -7.33 1.46
N MET A 57 -21.32 -6.15 1.23
CA MET A 57 -22.10 -4.90 1.11
C MET A 57 -23.04 -4.90 -0.09
N SER A 58 -22.61 -5.47 -1.22
CA SER A 58 -23.41 -5.55 -2.45
C SER A 58 -24.63 -6.47 -2.32
N VAL A 59 -24.54 -7.52 -1.49
CA VAL A 59 -25.65 -8.44 -1.18
C VAL A 59 -26.43 -8.04 0.07
N GLU A 60 -26.19 -6.82 0.57
CA GLU A 60 -26.81 -6.27 1.78
C GLU A 60 -26.61 -7.09 3.07
N ASN A 61 -25.52 -7.85 3.14
CA ASN A 61 -25.15 -8.59 4.35
C ASN A 61 -24.06 -7.85 5.12
N PHE A 62 -24.43 -7.25 6.26
CA PHE A 62 -23.53 -6.38 7.05
C PHE A 62 -23.08 -6.99 8.39
N SER A 63 -23.49 -8.23 8.71
CA SER A 63 -23.28 -8.81 10.06
C SER A 63 -21.82 -8.87 10.47
N ASP A 64 -20.90 -8.96 9.51
CA ASP A 64 -19.48 -9.18 9.75
C ASP A 64 -18.59 -8.03 9.24
N SER A 65 -19.16 -6.90 8.80
CA SER A 65 -18.39 -5.82 8.16
C SER A 65 -17.30 -5.24 9.08
N GLU A 66 -17.62 -4.98 10.34
CA GLU A 66 -16.67 -4.50 11.36
C GLU A 66 -15.51 -5.48 11.57
N ARG A 67 -15.81 -6.79 11.61
CA ARG A 67 -14.81 -7.84 11.76
C ARG A 67 -13.84 -7.88 10.59
N TRP A 68 -14.35 -7.73 9.36
CA TRP A 68 -13.51 -7.69 8.16
C TRP A 68 -12.65 -6.43 8.11
N LEU A 69 -13.20 -5.25 8.45
CA LEU A 69 -12.45 -4.00 8.56
C LEU A 69 -11.33 -4.11 9.61
N THR A 70 -11.63 -4.70 10.76
CA THR A 70 -10.64 -4.94 11.83
C THR A 70 -9.52 -5.87 11.36
N ALA A 71 -9.83 -6.92 10.60
CA ALA A 71 -8.81 -7.79 10.02
C ALA A 71 -7.87 -7.02 9.07
N VAL A 72 -8.42 -6.17 8.19
CA VAL A 72 -7.63 -5.35 7.26
C VAL A 72 -6.75 -4.35 8.02
N PHE A 73 -7.27 -3.73 9.08
CA PHE A 73 -6.50 -2.83 9.94
C PHE A 73 -5.22 -3.48 10.45
N PHE A 74 -5.31 -4.69 11.03
CA PHE A 74 -4.13 -5.41 11.53
C PHE A 74 -3.18 -5.82 10.40
N ILE A 75 -3.70 -6.24 9.24
CA ILE A 75 -2.86 -6.59 8.09
C ILE A 75 -2.10 -5.35 7.59
N GLY A 76 -2.74 -4.18 7.57
CA GLY A 76 -2.09 -2.91 7.23
C GLY A 76 -0.96 -2.53 8.20
N LEU A 77 -1.15 -2.76 9.51
CA LEU A 77 -0.08 -2.56 10.49
C LEU A 77 1.09 -3.53 10.29
N ILE A 78 0.81 -4.78 9.93
CA ILE A 78 1.82 -5.78 9.60
C ILE A 78 2.63 -5.33 8.37
N PHE A 79 1.96 -4.84 7.33
CA PHE A 79 2.63 -4.25 6.16
C PHE A 79 3.59 -3.12 6.57
N LEU A 80 3.11 -2.14 7.35
CA LEU A 80 3.92 -0.99 7.78
C LEU A 80 5.12 -1.42 8.62
N SER A 81 4.97 -2.47 9.43
CA SER A 81 6.05 -3.04 10.23
C SER A 81 7.14 -3.65 9.35
N TYR A 82 6.75 -4.50 8.38
CA TYR A 82 7.71 -5.08 7.44
C TYR A 82 8.42 -4.03 6.59
N GLN A 83 7.70 -2.98 6.19
CA GLN A 83 8.31 -1.89 5.42
C GLN A 83 9.33 -1.10 6.27
N GLY A 84 9.03 -0.87 7.56
CA GLY A 84 9.96 -0.25 8.49
C GLY A 84 11.24 -1.06 8.67
N ASP A 85 11.10 -2.38 8.82
CA ASP A 85 12.24 -3.29 8.91
C ASP A 85 13.10 -3.23 7.63
N GLU A 86 12.48 -3.20 6.44
CA GLU A 86 13.18 -3.07 5.16
C GLU A 86 14.00 -1.77 5.07
N TYR A 87 13.45 -0.63 5.52
CA TYR A 87 14.18 0.64 5.53
C TYR A 87 15.40 0.61 6.44
N THR A 88 15.29 -0.04 7.59
CA THR A 88 16.43 -0.19 8.52
C THR A 88 17.49 -1.13 7.96
N PHE A 89 17.09 -2.24 7.34
CA PHE A 89 17.99 -3.23 6.76
C PHE A 89 18.78 -2.68 5.59
N LEU A 90 18.11 -1.96 4.68
CA LEU A 90 18.74 -1.34 3.51
C LEU A 90 19.48 -0.04 3.84
N GLN A 91 19.41 0.43 5.10
CA GLN A 91 19.97 1.72 5.52
C GLN A 91 19.56 2.86 4.58
N CYS A 92 18.32 2.80 4.09
CA CYS A 92 17.83 3.75 3.10
C CYS A 92 17.97 5.19 3.60
N GLY A 93 18.54 6.06 2.77
CA GLY A 93 18.78 7.47 3.11
C GLY A 93 20.09 7.75 3.88
N MET A 94 20.85 6.72 4.31
CA MET A 94 22.16 6.91 4.95
C MET A 94 23.34 6.78 3.97
N ASN A 95 23.20 5.95 2.94
CA ASN A 95 24.20 5.79 1.89
C ASN A 95 23.81 6.71 0.72
N HIS A 96 24.72 7.57 0.26
CA HIS A 96 24.49 8.58 -0.78
C HIS A 96 24.28 8.00 -2.20
N ASP A 97 23.86 6.74 -2.33
CA ASP A 97 23.51 6.20 -3.64
C ASP A 97 22.11 6.68 -4.06
N TRP A 98 21.96 6.93 -5.36
CA TRP A 98 20.73 7.48 -5.90
C TRP A 98 19.57 6.50 -5.80
N PHE A 99 19.87 5.20 -5.83
CA PHE A 99 18.87 4.13 -5.81
C PHE A 99 18.16 4.05 -4.46
N SER A 100 18.89 4.03 -3.36
CA SER A 100 18.34 3.99 -2.00
C SER A 100 17.50 5.23 -1.70
N LEU A 101 17.89 6.40 -2.23
CA LEU A 101 17.09 7.61 -2.12
C LEU A 101 15.78 7.49 -2.92
N ALA A 102 15.84 7.06 -4.18
CA ALA A 102 14.66 6.89 -5.02
C ALA A 102 13.71 5.82 -4.45
N PHE A 103 14.27 4.70 -3.98
CA PHE A 103 13.54 3.64 -3.29
C PHE A 103 12.79 4.19 -2.07
N LEU A 104 13.48 4.91 -1.18
CA LEU A 104 12.88 5.50 0.02
C LEU A 104 11.77 6.49 -0.31
N VAL A 105 11.97 7.37 -1.30
CA VAL A 105 10.97 8.36 -1.68
C VAL A 105 9.72 7.68 -2.24
N ILE A 106 9.88 6.73 -3.17
CA ILE A 106 8.76 6.10 -3.86
C ILE A 106 8.00 5.14 -2.95
N THR A 107 8.71 4.24 -2.26
CA THR A 107 8.08 3.28 -1.33
C THR A 107 7.61 3.97 -0.05
N GLY A 108 8.29 5.03 0.41
CA GLY A 108 7.88 5.81 1.57
C GLY A 108 6.60 6.59 1.30
N LEU A 109 6.47 7.16 0.10
CA LEU A 109 5.22 7.78 -0.35
C LEU A 109 4.08 6.76 -0.41
N HIS A 110 4.32 5.56 -0.92
CA HIS A 110 3.35 4.47 -0.90
C HIS A 110 2.96 4.06 0.52
N SER A 111 3.94 3.95 1.42
CA SER A 111 3.71 3.62 2.83
C SER A 111 2.89 4.67 3.57
N LEU A 112 3.08 5.95 3.24
CA LEU A 112 2.21 7.02 3.72
C LEU A 112 0.77 6.84 3.24
N HIS A 113 0.56 6.42 1.98
CA HIS A 113 -0.79 6.12 1.48
C HIS A 113 -1.43 4.91 2.16
N VAL A 114 -0.66 3.86 2.46
CA VAL A 114 -1.13 2.72 3.27
C VAL A 114 -1.53 3.20 4.67
N CYS A 115 -0.71 4.03 5.31
CA CYS A 115 -1.02 4.63 6.61
C CYS A 115 -2.34 5.43 6.59
N VAL A 116 -2.55 6.27 5.56
CA VAL A 116 -3.83 6.98 5.35
C VAL A 116 -5.00 6.00 5.18
N GLY A 117 -4.80 4.91 4.44
CA GLY A 117 -5.83 3.86 4.29
C GLY A 117 -6.18 3.20 5.62
N VAL A 118 -5.18 2.89 6.44
CA VAL A 118 -5.36 2.32 7.79
C VAL A 118 -6.12 3.31 8.69
N LEU A 119 -5.86 4.61 8.58
CA LEU A 119 -6.59 5.64 9.31
C LEU A 119 -8.06 5.73 8.87
N PHE A 120 -8.36 5.62 7.57
CA PHE A 120 -9.75 5.58 7.09
C PHE A 120 -10.50 4.32 7.56
N ILE A 121 -9.82 3.18 7.60
CA ILE A 121 -10.41 1.95 8.16
C ILE A 121 -10.68 2.13 9.65
N CYS A 122 -9.74 2.73 10.39
CA CYS A 122 -9.91 3.02 11.81
C CYS A 122 -11.12 3.95 12.07
N SER A 123 -11.29 5.01 11.27
CA SER A 123 -12.46 5.89 11.39
C SER A 123 -13.77 5.17 11.06
N SER A 124 -13.78 4.30 10.06
CA SER A 124 -14.95 3.49 9.74
C SER A 124 -15.31 2.55 10.89
N ILE A 125 -14.35 1.82 11.47
CA ILE A 125 -14.59 0.96 12.65
C ILE A 125 -15.21 1.76 13.80
N SER A 126 -14.67 2.94 14.11
CA SER A 126 -15.25 3.80 15.16
C SER A 126 -16.67 4.28 14.83
N TYR A 127 -17.02 4.45 13.55
CA TYR A 127 -18.38 4.81 13.16
C TYR A 127 -19.37 3.65 13.37
N TYR A 128 -18.96 2.41 13.07
CA TYR A 128 -19.75 1.21 13.36
C TYR A 128 -20.09 1.07 14.85
N GLU A 129 -19.17 1.42 15.74
CA GLU A 129 -19.39 1.36 17.20
C GLU A 129 -20.40 2.40 17.71
N ASN A 130 -20.54 3.55 17.04
CA ASN A 130 -21.33 4.69 17.53
C ASN A 130 -22.68 4.87 16.82
N ASP A 131 -22.71 4.82 15.48
CA ASP A 131 -23.84 5.30 14.67
C ASP A 131 -24.36 4.27 13.63
N GLY A 132 -23.70 3.12 13.48
CA GLY A 132 -24.07 2.06 12.53
C GLY A 132 -23.23 2.05 11.25
N SER A 133 -23.70 1.45 10.15
CA SER A 133 -22.89 1.26 8.93
C SER A 133 -22.97 2.44 7.96
N ASN A 134 -21.82 2.85 7.39
CA ASN A 134 -21.76 3.81 6.28
C ASN A 134 -21.29 3.14 4.98
N LYS A 135 -22.22 2.49 4.28
CA LYS A 135 -21.95 1.70 3.07
C LYS A 135 -21.15 2.47 2.00
N ALA A 136 -21.44 3.76 1.83
CA ALA A 136 -20.80 4.58 0.80
C ALA A 136 -19.34 4.90 1.15
N GLU A 137 -19.06 5.13 2.43
CA GLU A 137 -17.70 5.37 2.92
C GLU A 137 -16.86 4.10 2.83
N ASP A 138 -17.39 2.97 3.28
CA ASP A 138 -16.68 1.69 3.21
C ASP A 138 -16.35 1.26 1.77
N PHE A 139 -17.27 1.52 0.84
CA PHE A 139 -17.03 1.28 -0.58
C PHE A 139 -15.88 2.16 -1.11
N ASN A 140 -15.84 3.44 -0.72
CA ASN A 140 -14.75 4.35 -1.09
C ASN A 140 -13.41 3.93 -0.47
N ILE A 141 -13.40 3.46 0.78
CA ILE A 141 -12.23 2.89 1.44
C ILE A 141 -11.72 1.68 0.66
N GLY A 142 -12.63 0.80 0.23
CA GLY A 142 -12.28 -0.36 -0.57
C GLY A 142 -11.65 -0.01 -1.92
N ILE A 143 -12.20 0.98 -2.64
CA ILE A 143 -11.61 1.49 -3.88
C ILE A 143 -10.22 2.09 -3.61
N TYR A 144 -10.07 2.87 -2.55
CA TYR A 144 -8.78 3.48 -2.19
C TYR A 144 -7.73 2.40 -1.89
N TRP A 145 -8.09 1.34 -1.17
CA TRP A 145 -7.15 0.27 -0.85
C TRP A 145 -6.71 -0.52 -2.09
N HIS A 146 -7.63 -0.82 -3.00
CA HIS A 146 -7.27 -1.45 -4.29
C HIS A 146 -6.38 -0.55 -5.14
N PHE A 147 -6.56 0.78 -5.08
CA PHE A 147 -5.62 1.70 -5.70
C PHE A 147 -4.21 1.58 -5.10
N VAL A 148 -4.09 1.54 -3.77
CA VAL A 148 -2.80 1.38 -3.08
C VAL A 148 -2.13 0.04 -3.43
N GLU A 149 -2.89 -1.05 -3.52
CA GLU A 149 -2.41 -2.35 -4.00
C GLU A 149 -1.90 -2.29 -5.45
N LEU A 150 -2.65 -1.66 -6.36
CA LEU A 150 -2.26 -1.55 -7.76
C LEU A 150 -0.92 -0.81 -7.92
N ILE A 151 -0.74 0.29 -7.17
CA ILE A 151 0.54 1.00 -7.13
C ILE A 151 1.64 0.08 -6.60
N TRP A 152 1.41 -0.68 -5.52
CA TRP A 152 2.41 -1.61 -4.99
C TRP A 152 2.86 -2.65 -6.02
N VAL A 153 1.92 -3.22 -6.78
CA VAL A 153 2.24 -4.18 -7.86
C VAL A 153 3.12 -3.53 -8.92
N ALA A 154 2.83 -2.28 -9.31
CA ALA A 154 3.66 -1.54 -10.26
C ALA A 154 5.07 -1.28 -9.70
N LEU A 155 5.18 -0.84 -8.44
CA LEU A 155 6.47 -0.60 -7.77
C LEU A 155 7.29 -1.88 -7.65
N THR A 156 6.65 -2.97 -7.26
CA THR A 156 7.23 -4.29 -7.16
C THR A 156 7.88 -4.73 -8.47
N LEU A 157 7.15 -4.62 -9.59
CA LEU A 157 7.67 -4.98 -10.91
C LEU A 157 8.90 -4.14 -11.28
N LEU A 158 8.89 -2.85 -10.98
CA LEU A 158 9.94 -1.91 -11.38
C LEU A 158 11.19 -1.95 -10.49
N LEU A 159 11.02 -2.23 -9.20
CA LEU A 159 12.11 -2.19 -8.23
C LEU A 159 12.79 -3.55 -8.07
N PHE A 160 12.05 -4.66 -8.19
CA PHE A 160 12.57 -6.01 -7.91
C PHE A 160 12.63 -6.94 -9.11
N LEU A 161 11.85 -6.70 -10.18
CA LEU A 161 11.74 -7.60 -11.33
C LEU A 161 12.18 -6.97 -12.68
N ALA A 162 12.56 -5.68 -12.70
CA ALA A 162 12.99 -4.96 -13.89
C ALA A 162 14.51 -4.87 -14.04
#